data_AF-A0A8J6U295-F1
#
_entry.id   AF-A0A8J6U295-F1
#
_cell.length_a   1.000
_cell.length_b   1.000
_cell.length_c   1.000
_cell.angle_alpha   90.00
_cell.angle_beta   90.00
_cell.angle_gamma   90.00
#
_symmetry.space_group_name_H-M   'P 1'
#
loop_
_entity.id
_entity.type
_entity.pdbx_description
1 polymer ?
#
loop_
_entity_poly.entity_id
_entity_poly.type
_entity_poly.pdbx_seq_one_letter_code
_entity_poly.pdbx_strand_id
1 'polypeptide(L)'
;MNMYNYLLAAAFAVITSNSFSQDAGKVAEVLKECACREIIMISRGVEKSYTATWLEGITTENEFIIFSKGENKHRWNAEKITFIEKGNGYIRVYLD
;
A
#
# COMPACT_ATOMS: atom_id res chain seq x y z
N MET A 1 14.92 -13.70 -48.27
CA MET A 1 15.77 -12.86 -47.38
C MET A 1 14.86 -11.76 -46.87
N ASN A 2 14.27 -12.00 -45.69
CA ASN A 2 14.62 -11.38 -44.40
C ASN A 2 14.19 -9.91 -44.37
N MET A 3 13.49 -9.38 -43.38
CA MET A 3 12.91 -9.88 -42.13
C MET A 3 12.17 -8.65 -41.58
N TYR A 4 11.07 -8.90 -40.89
CA TYR A 4 10.26 -7.94 -40.15
C TYR A 4 11.05 -6.84 -39.43
N ASN A 5 10.65 -5.57 -39.58
CA ASN A 5 11.05 -4.52 -38.65
C ASN A 5 9.83 -4.07 -37.84
N TYR A 6 9.66 -4.75 -36.72
CA TYR A 6 8.79 -4.36 -35.63
C TYR A 6 9.40 -3.16 -34.91
N LEU A 7 8.80 -1.98 -35.05
CA LEU A 7 9.07 -0.86 -34.14
C LEU A 7 8.25 -1.09 -32.87
N LEU A 8 8.85 -1.79 -31.91
CA LEU A 8 8.34 -1.93 -30.56
C LEU A 8 8.55 -0.59 -29.83
N ALA A 9 7.54 0.27 -29.83
CA ALA A 9 7.51 1.42 -28.94
C ALA A 9 7.25 0.91 -27.51
N ALA A 10 8.31 0.56 -26.80
CA ALA A 10 8.25 0.31 -25.36
C ALA A 10 7.98 1.66 -24.66
N ALA A 11 6.71 1.95 -24.43
CA ALA A 11 6.32 3.00 -23.50
C ALA A 11 6.79 2.56 -22.11
N PHE A 12 7.93 3.10 -21.67
CA PHE A 12 8.38 3.02 -20.29
C PHE A 12 7.32 3.66 -19.40
N ALA A 13 6.47 2.84 -18.80
CA ALA A 13 5.70 3.26 -17.65
C ALA A 13 6.72 3.54 -16.53
N VAL A 14 6.98 4.83 -16.28
CA VAL A 14 7.73 5.27 -15.11
C VAL A 14 6.86 4.93 -13.90
N ILE A 15 7.07 3.75 -13.31
CA ILE A 15 6.49 3.41 -12.02
C ILE A 15 7.26 4.24 -10.99
N THR A 16 6.74 5.43 -10.67
CA THR A 16 7.26 6.21 -9.55
C THR A 16 6.84 5.52 -8.26
N SER A 17 7.68 4.62 -7.75
CA SER A 17 7.55 4.08 -6.40
C SER A 17 8.03 5.15 -5.41
N ASN A 18 7.09 5.90 -4.84
CA ASN A 18 7.42 6.83 -3.76
C ASN A 18 7.63 6.03 -2.47
N SER A 19 8.89 5.81 -2.10
CA SER A 19 9.27 5.17 -0.85
C SER A 19 9.08 6.13 0.33
N PHE A 20 8.00 5.97 1.09
CA PHE A 20 7.80 6.68 2.35
C PHE A 20 8.12 5.77 3.54
N SER A 21 8.99 6.23 4.43
CA SER A 21 9.42 5.53 5.63
C SER A 21 9.15 6.39 6.87
N GLN A 22 8.69 5.74 7.95
CA GLN A 22 8.70 6.16 9.37
C GLN A 22 7.68 7.17 9.92
N ASP A 23 6.82 7.81 9.11
CA ASP A 23 5.83 8.75 9.66
C ASP A 23 4.41 8.17 9.61
N ALA A 24 3.92 7.71 10.76
CA ALA A 24 2.58 7.15 10.94
C ALA A 24 1.47 8.06 10.40
N GLY A 25 1.64 9.37 10.55
CA GLY A 25 0.71 10.37 10.05
C GLY A 25 0.66 10.38 8.53
N LYS A 26 1.83 10.34 7.87
CA LYS A 26 1.93 10.27 6.40
C LYS A 26 1.39 8.96 5.84
N VAL A 27 1.58 7.84 6.53
CA VAL A 27 0.99 6.57 6.08
C VAL A 27 -0.54 6.64 6.12
N ALA A 28 -1.10 7.18 7.20
CA ALA A 28 -2.53 7.36 7.33
C ALA A 28 -3.08 8.39 6.33
N GLU A 29 -2.33 9.43 6.03
CA GLU A 29 -2.64 10.40 4.97
C GLU A 29 -2.66 9.73 3.61
N VAL A 30 -1.61 8.98 3.24
CA VAL A 30 -1.55 8.20 1.99
C VAL A 30 -2.69 7.18 1.91
N LEU A 31 -3.08 6.57 3.03
CA LEU A 31 -4.22 5.66 3.09
C LEU A 31 -5.56 6.36 2.88
N LYS A 32 -5.74 7.56 3.43
CA LYS A 32 -6.95 8.37 3.26
C LYS A 32 -7.03 9.00 1.87
N GLU A 33 -5.90 9.42 1.31
CA GLU A 33 -5.78 10.01 -0.02
C GLU A 33 -5.82 8.96 -1.13
N CYS A 34 -5.35 7.74 -0.84
CA CYS A 34 -5.52 6.68 -1.79
C CYS A 34 -6.99 6.26 -1.83
N ALA A 35 -7.62 6.39 -2.99
CA ALA A 35 -8.87 5.68 -3.32
C ALA A 35 -8.65 4.15 -3.47
N CYS A 36 -7.79 3.58 -2.61
CA CYS A 36 -7.37 2.20 -2.60
C CYS A 36 -8.54 1.32 -2.16
N ARG A 37 -8.71 0.21 -2.86
CA ARG A 37 -9.69 -0.83 -2.52
C ARG A 37 -9.07 -1.96 -1.71
N GLU A 38 -7.76 -1.94 -1.53
CA GLU A 38 -7.01 -3.00 -0.88
C GLU A 38 -5.75 -2.45 -0.20
N ILE A 39 -5.47 -2.97 1.00
CA ILE A 39 -4.17 -2.85 1.65
C ILE A 39 -3.59 -4.25 1.80
N ILE A 40 -2.37 -4.44 1.32
CA ILE A 40 -1.62 -5.69 1.40
C ILE A 40 -0.49 -5.49 2.39
N MET A 41 -0.54 -6.16 3.52
CA MET A 41 0.55 -6.15 4.49
C MET A 41 1.53 -7.25 4.22
N ILE A 42 2.82 -6.96 4.34
CA ILE A 42 3.88 -7.94 4.19
C ILE A 42 4.80 -7.83 5.40
N SER A 43 4.92 -8.91 6.17
CA SER A 43 5.78 -9.00 7.35
C SER A 43 6.50 -10.34 7.37
N ARG A 44 7.83 -10.34 7.32
CA ARG A 44 8.67 -11.57 7.40
C ARG A 44 8.21 -12.70 6.47
N GLY A 45 7.80 -12.36 5.25
CA GLY A 45 7.32 -13.31 4.25
C GLY A 45 5.87 -13.77 4.42
N VAL A 46 5.15 -13.25 5.41
CA VAL A 46 3.70 -13.44 5.56
C VAL A 46 2.98 -12.25 4.93
N GLU A 47 2.06 -12.54 4.02
CA GLU A 47 1.21 -11.55 3.38
C GLU A 47 -0.22 -11.62 3.93
N LYS A 48 -0.81 -10.46 4.21
CA LYS A 48 -2.22 -10.36 4.61
C LYS A 48 -2.90 -9.16 3.96
N SER A 49 -3.96 -9.44 3.21
CA SER A 49 -4.72 -8.43 2.47
C SER A 49 -6.02 -8.04 3.18
N TYR A 50 -6.35 -6.75 3.10
CA TYR A 50 -7.54 -6.12 3.64
C TYR A 50 -8.22 -5.34 2.53
N THR A 51 -9.39 -5.79 2.11
CA THR A 51 -10.16 -5.17 1.02
C THR A 51 -11.05 -4.04 1.53
N ALA A 52 -11.68 -3.27 0.65
CA ALA A 52 -12.49 -2.10 0.96
C ALA A 52 -13.45 -2.26 2.15
N THR A 53 -14.04 -3.45 2.34
CA THR A 53 -14.91 -3.76 3.51
C THR A 53 -14.22 -3.69 4.88
N TRP A 54 -12.89 -3.73 4.89
CA TRP A 54 -12.04 -3.58 6.08
C TRP A 54 -11.49 -2.17 6.24
N LEU A 55 -11.66 -1.29 5.26
CA LEU A 55 -11.00 0.02 5.24
C LEU A 55 -11.91 1.11 5.81
N GLU A 56 -12.79 0.76 6.75
CA GLU A 56 -13.66 1.72 7.43
C GLU A 56 -12.92 2.34 8.62
N GLY A 57 -13.24 3.59 8.94
CA GLY A 57 -12.78 4.23 10.18
C GLY A 57 -11.26 4.31 10.32
N ILE A 58 -10.53 4.62 9.23
CA ILE A 58 -9.06 4.71 9.26
C ILE A 58 -8.62 5.85 10.18
N THR A 59 -8.00 5.52 11.31
CA THR A 59 -7.46 6.47 12.30
C THR A 59 -6.02 6.14 12.70
N THR A 60 -5.39 7.08 13.40
CA THR A 60 -4.07 6.91 14.00
C THR A 60 -4.14 7.18 15.49
N GLU A 61 -3.71 6.23 16.32
CA GLU A 61 -3.65 6.39 17.77
C GLU A 61 -2.37 5.80 18.34
N ASN A 62 -1.59 6.62 19.05
CA ASN A 62 -0.36 6.23 19.74
C ASN A 62 0.60 5.43 18.85
N GLU A 63 0.88 5.94 17.63
CA GLU A 63 1.74 5.31 16.61
C GLU A 63 1.13 4.09 15.91
N PHE A 64 -0.14 3.78 16.15
CA PHE A 64 -0.81 2.70 15.43
C PHE A 64 -1.79 3.21 14.39
N ILE A 65 -1.80 2.57 13.24
CA ILE A 65 -2.86 2.71 12.23
C ILE A 65 -3.97 1.74 12.61
N ILE A 66 -5.19 2.25 12.71
CA ILE A 66 -6.38 1.48 13.04
C ILE A 66 -7.36 1.58 11.88
N PHE A 67 -7.95 0.45 11.50
CA PHE A 67 -9.08 0.39 10.57
C PHE A 67 -9.99 -0.78 10.97
N SER A 68 -11.20 -0.80 10.43
CA SER A 68 -12.22 -1.74 10.86
C SER A 68 -13.09 -2.30 9.75
N LYS A 69 -13.67 -3.46 10.02
CA LYS A 69 -14.82 -4.03 9.31
C LYS A 69 -15.97 -4.18 10.31
N GLY A 70 -16.91 -3.23 10.32
CA GLY A 70 -17.92 -3.17 11.37
C GLY A 70 -17.27 -3.10 12.76
N GLU A 71 -17.59 -4.04 13.64
CA GLU A 71 -17.04 -4.09 15.01
C GLU A 71 -15.60 -4.64 15.09
N ASN A 72 -15.12 -5.29 14.02
CA ASN A 72 -13.79 -5.89 14.01
C ASN A 72 -12.74 -4.82 13.72
N LYS A 73 -11.98 -4.45 14.74
CA LYS A 73 -10.86 -3.52 14.62
C LYS A 73 -9.57 -4.25 14.34
N HIS A 74 -8.74 -3.64 13.54
CA HIS A 74 -7.40 -4.10 13.25
C HIS A 74 -6.40 -2.96 13.45
N ARG A 75 -5.22 -3.28 13.98
CA ARG A 75 -4.28 -2.30 14.49
C ARG A 75 -2.85 -2.67 14.10
N TRP A 76 -2.13 -1.74 13.48
CA TRP A 76 -0.74 -1.91 13.05
C TRP A 76 0.16 -0.88 13.70
N ASN A 77 1.33 -1.28 14.16
CA ASN A 77 2.32 -0.32 14.61
C ASN A 77 2.97 0.33 13.37
N ALA A 78 2.82 1.64 13.22
CA ALA A 78 3.34 2.39 12.10
C ALA A 78 4.86 2.61 12.16
N GLU A 79 5.47 2.58 13.35
CA GLU A 79 6.94 2.66 13.49
C GLU A 79 7.64 1.46 12.87
N LYS A 80 6.94 0.31 12.80
CA LYS A 80 7.47 -0.90 12.16
C LYS A 80 7.39 -0.85 10.63
N ILE A 81 6.78 0.18 10.05
CA ILE A 81 6.64 0.31 8.60
C ILE A 81 7.98 0.72 8.02
N THR A 82 8.57 -0.21 7.28
CA THR A 82 9.86 -0.01 6.62
C THR A 82 9.67 0.63 5.25
N PHE A 83 8.63 0.22 4.52
CA PHE A 83 8.38 0.65 3.15
C PHE A 83 6.89 0.60 2.79
N ILE A 84 6.48 1.52 1.91
CA ILE A 84 5.14 1.55 1.31
C ILE A 84 5.28 1.62 -0.20
N GLU A 85 4.56 0.74 -0.88
CA GLU A 85 4.43 0.76 -2.33
C GLU A 85 2.98 1.07 -2.71
N LYS A 86 2.77 2.06 -3.56
CA LYS A 86 1.46 2.39 -4.10
C LYS A 86 1.29 1.76 -5.48
N GLY A 87 0.25 0.95 -5.63
CA GLY A 87 -0.17 0.37 -6.90
C GLY A 87 -1.46 1.00 -7.43
N ASN A 88 -1.95 0.47 -8.54
CA ASN A 88 -3.24 0.90 -9.09
C ASN A 88 -4.40 0.28 -8.29
N GLY A 89 -4.93 1.04 -7.33
CA GLY A 89 -6.06 0.64 -6.50
C GLY A 89 -5.70 -0.16 -5.24
N TYR A 90 -4.41 -0.31 -4.92
CA TYR A 90 -3.93 -0.95 -3.69
C TYR A 90 -2.72 -0.22 -3.12
N ILE A 91 -2.45 -0.41 -1.83
CA ILE A 91 -1.12 -0.18 -1.25
C ILE A 91 -0.54 -1.48 -0.70
N ARG A 92 0.79 -1.62 -0.78
CA ARG A 92 1.56 -2.60 0.00
C ARG A 92 2.27 -1.90 1.14
N VAL A 93 2.18 -2.48 2.34
CA VAL A 93 2.84 -1.99 3.55
C VAL A 93 3.78 -3.08 4.04
N TYR A 94 5.07 -2.77 4.07
CA TYR A 94 6.13 -3.68 4.52
C TYR A 94 6.49 -3.38 5.97
N LEU A 95 6.58 -4.43 6.78
CA LEU A 95 6.86 -4.36 8.22
C LEU A 95 8.04 -5.27 8.60
N ASP A 96 8.83 -4.84 9.59
CA ASP A 96 9.92 -5.61 10.22
C ASP A 96 9.49 -6.51 11.40
#